data_AF-A0A6P6V8C1-F1
#
_entry.id   AF-A0A6P6V8C1-F1
#
_cell.length_a   1.000
_cell.length_b   1.000
_cell.length_c   1.000
_cell.angle_alpha   90.00
_cell.angle_beta   90.00
_cell.angle_gamma   90.00
#
_symmetry.space_group_name_H-M   'P 1'
#
loop_
_entity.id
_entity.type
_entity.pdbx_description
1 polymer ?
#
loop_
_entity_poly.entity_id
_entity_poly.type
_entity_poly.pdbx_seq_one_letter_code
_entity_poly.pdbx_strand_id
1 'polypeptide(L)'
;MRLMIAFTTIAAAAAAALALSIFAARASADGLNKSASTGLYWSTAKEEGDLVAKADAAGDSSLLWDDDDENHRDFDAGGFSSLDGMLQWAIGHSDPSKLKEAAKDVQRLSPDELKKRHMEIKELMEKLKMPSDAQLMRIAIDDLKNSSLPSEDRLRALEELSTLVEPIDNANELHKLGGLIIVIKQLNHPEQEVRTASALILGKACQNNPVVQKQVLELDALAKLIKMARSEFVEEAIKALFAISALIRNNFVGQELFYAEAGELMIQDILSNSSIDIRIQKKSVLLVADLAECQLENGSNPEPLFFHNRFFLRSVVDLLASVDLDLQEKALYAVKNLLQLRTEALVFKEFCGLDAALEKMRQQLQQLVMEENDSEYAKDVETLRGEVERIFIGKLNKMIGRIHNFLHDSQCGIRPRSAANMDLQC
;
A
#
# COMPACT_ATOMS: atom_id res chain seq x y z
N MET A 1 37.35 -28.63 3.76
CA MET A 1 36.73 -29.46 2.69
C MET A 1 35.66 -30.42 3.21
N ARG A 2 35.88 -31.22 4.28
CA ARG A 2 34.81 -32.07 4.87
C ARG A 2 33.73 -31.31 5.67
N LEU A 3 34.05 -30.14 6.22
CA LEU A 3 33.07 -29.27 6.89
C LEU A 3 32.15 -28.55 5.89
N MET A 4 32.69 -28.12 4.74
CA MET A 4 31.92 -27.48 3.66
C MET A 4 30.85 -28.41 3.06
N ILE A 5 31.15 -29.70 2.94
CA ILE A 5 30.20 -30.69 2.39
C ILE A 5 29.04 -30.93 3.36
N ALA A 6 29.29 -30.93 4.68
CA ALA A 6 28.23 -31.08 5.69
C ALA A 6 27.29 -29.86 5.73
N PHE A 7 27.81 -28.64 5.57
CA PHE A 7 26.99 -27.43 5.48
C PHE A 7 26.18 -27.36 4.18
N THR A 8 26.73 -27.80 3.04
CA THR A 8 25.97 -27.88 1.78
C THR A 8 24.83 -28.90 1.84
N THR A 9 25.00 -30.01 2.56
CA THR A 9 23.95 -31.03 2.72
C THR A 9 22.83 -30.61 3.66
N ILE A 10 23.15 -29.83 4.70
CA ILE A 10 22.16 -29.32 5.66
C ILE A 10 21.36 -28.17 5.05
N ALA A 11 22.02 -27.26 4.32
CA ALA A 11 21.37 -26.16 3.60
C ALA A 11 20.43 -26.67 2.48
N ALA A 12 20.85 -27.70 1.72
CA ALA A 12 20.02 -28.33 0.69
C ALA A 12 18.79 -29.04 1.28
N ALA A 13 18.91 -29.67 2.45
CA ALA A 13 17.80 -30.32 3.14
C ALA A 13 16.79 -29.31 3.71
N ALA A 14 17.25 -28.17 4.22
CA ALA A 14 16.40 -27.09 4.72
C ALA A 14 15.68 -26.34 3.59
N ALA A 15 16.36 -26.05 2.48
CA ALA A 15 15.77 -25.44 1.29
C ALA A 15 14.73 -26.35 0.63
N ALA A 16 14.98 -27.67 0.60
CA ALA A 16 13.98 -28.63 0.20
C ALA A 16 12.77 -28.61 1.15
N ALA A 17 12.98 -28.64 2.47
CA ALA A 17 11.89 -28.63 3.45
C ALA A 17 10.94 -27.43 3.33
N LEU A 18 11.47 -26.23 3.05
CA LEU A 18 10.68 -24.99 2.88
C LEU A 18 9.97 -24.89 1.51
N ALA A 19 10.60 -25.39 0.44
CA ALA A 19 9.93 -25.49 -0.86
C ALA A 19 8.72 -26.47 -0.83
N LEU A 20 8.75 -27.47 0.04
CA LEU A 20 7.68 -28.46 0.23
C LEU A 20 6.41 -27.87 0.87
N SER A 21 6.55 -26.93 1.82
CA SER A 21 5.40 -26.26 2.44
C SER A 21 4.66 -25.32 1.50
N ILE A 22 5.35 -24.74 0.54
CA ILE A 22 4.84 -23.75 -0.42
C ILE A 22 4.00 -24.43 -1.53
N PHE A 23 4.41 -25.61 -2.00
CA PHE A 23 3.67 -26.35 -3.04
C PHE A 23 2.41 -27.08 -2.54
N ALA A 24 2.28 -27.33 -1.23
CA ALA A 24 1.10 -27.96 -0.64
C ALA A 24 -0.15 -27.07 -0.65
N ALA A 25 0.00 -25.75 -0.83
CA ALA A 25 -1.13 -24.81 -0.88
C ALA A 25 -1.65 -24.52 -2.30
N ARG A 26 -1.09 -25.15 -3.35
CA ARG A 26 -1.54 -24.97 -4.74
C ARG A 26 -2.09 -26.28 -5.31
N ALA A 27 -3.33 -26.58 -4.91
CA ALA A 27 -4.13 -27.63 -5.52
C ALA A 27 -5.58 -27.16 -5.70
N SER A 28 -5.80 -26.16 -6.57
CA SER A 28 -6.97 -26.13 -7.44
C SER A 28 -6.71 -25.17 -8.62
N ALA A 29 -7.26 -25.53 -9.78
CA ALA A 29 -7.21 -24.88 -11.09
C ALA A 29 -6.05 -25.26 -12.03
N ASP A 30 -6.34 -26.27 -12.86
CA ASP A 30 -5.62 -26.62 -14.08
C ASP A 30 -5.73 -25.51 -15.15
N GLY A 31 -4.59 -25.25 -15.79
CA GLY A 31 -4.51 -25.09 -17.26
C GLY A 31 -4.65 -23.69 -17.87
N LEU A 32 -3.54 -22.95 -18.00
CA LEU A 32 -2.89 -22.62 -19.30
C LEU A 32 -1.78 -21.58 -19.10
N ASN A 33 -0.59 -21.91 -19.57
CA ASN A 33 0.61 -21.06 -19.54
C ASN A 33 0.47 -19.81 -20.41
N LYS A 34 0.89 -18.65 -19.87
CA LYS A 34 1.79 -17.67 -20.53
C LYS A 34 2.36 -16.71 -19.48
N SER A 35 3.65 -16.44 -19.58
CA SER A 35 4.47 -15.63 -18.67
C SER A 35 3.90 -14.25 -18.34
N ALA A 36 3.95 -13.88 -17.06
CA ALA A 36 4.33 -12.56 -16.55
C ALA A 36 4.41 -12.64 -15.01
N SER A 37 5.37 -11.93 -14.44
CA SER A 37 5.63 -11.78 -13.01
C SER A 37 4.54 -10.95 -12.33
N THR A 38 3.80 -11.54 -11.42
CA THR A 38 2.92 -10.85 -10.47
C THR A 38 2.91 -11.61 -9.15
N GLY A 39 3.05 -10.87 -8.05
CA GLY A 39 3.36 -11.34 -6.70
C GLY A 39 2.44 -12.46 -6.19
N LEU A 40 3.05 -13.44 -5.53
CA LEU A 40 2.34 -14.52 -4.84
C LEU A 40 2.08 -14.13 -3.39
N TYR A 41 0.82 -13.73 -3.12
CA TYR A 41 0.24 -13.55 -1.80
C TYR A 41 -0.08 -14.93 -1.18
N TRP A 42 0.37 -15.20 0.05
CA TRP A 42 0.04 -16.45 0.76
C TRP A 42 -1.09 -16.22 1.76
N SER A 43 -2.11 -17.09 1.72
CA SER A 43 -3.13 -17.20 2.76
C SER A 43 -3.07 -18.60 3.35
N THR A 44 -2.93 -18.71 4.66
CA THR A 44 -3.10 -19.95 5.42
C THR A 44 -4.57 -20.10 5.79
N ALA A 45 -5.20 -21.15 5.29
CA ALA A 45 -6.61 -21.45 5.48
C ALA A 45 -6.91 -21.89 6.92
N LYS A 46 -8.01 -21.37 7.49
CA LYS A 46 -8.84 -22.15 8.41
C LYS A 46 -10.34 -21.77 8.36
N GLU A 47 -11.11 -22.79 7.98
CA GLU A 47 -12.53 -23.10 8.23
C GLU A 47 -13.64 -22.36 7.46
N GLU A 48 -14.26 -23.10 6.53
CA GLU A 48 -15.52 -22.81 5.84
C GLU A 48 -16.72 -22.86 6.80
N GLY A 49 -17.59 -21.87 6.68
CA GLY A 49 -18.91 -21.83 7.30
C GLY A 49 -19.78 -20.74 6.70
N ASP A 50 -20.54 -21.12 5.67
CA ASP A 50 -21.77 -20.49 5.15
C ASP A 50 -21.71 -19.36 4.08
N LEU A 51 -22.27 -19.74 2.92
CA LEU A 51 -23.13 -19.00 1.98
C LEU A 51 -22.54 -18.08 0.89
N VAL A 52 -22.44 -18.67 -0.31
CA VAL A 52 -23.05 -18.23 -1.60
C VAL A 52 -23.57 -16.78 -1.64
N ALA A 53 -22.92 -15.91 -2.43
CA ALA A 53 -23.48 -15.30 -3.66
C ALA A 53 -22.63 -14.13 -4.21
N LYS A 54 -22.52 -14.13 -5.54
CA LYS A 54 -22.18 -13.04 -6.47
C LYS A 54 -20.71 -12.63 -6.62
N ALA A 55 -20.14 -13.19 -7.68
CA ALA A 55 -19.22 -12.49 -8.56
C ALA A 55 -19.89 -11.22 -9.12
N ASP A 56 -19.16 -10.11 -9.15
CA ASP A 56 -19.04 -9.22 -10.32
C ASP A 56 -17.88 -8.22 -10.11
N ALA A 57 -17.02 -8.16 -11.13
CA ALA A 57 -16.08 -7.11 -11.55
C ALA A 57 -15.57 -6.09 -10.50
N ALA A 58 -14.33 -6.29 -10.04
CA ALA A 58 -13.46 -5.21 -9.58
C ALA A 58 -12.20 -5.22 -10.45
N GLY A 59 -11.91 -4.09 -11.09
CA GLY A 59 -10.66 -3.88 -11.83
C GLY A 59 -9.51 -3.78 -10.83
N ASP A 60 -8.50 -4.61 -11.03
CA ASP A 60 -7.30 -4.65 -10.22
C ASP A 60 -6.47 -3.37 -10.51
N SER A 61 -6.57 -2.39 -9.61
CA SER A 61 -5.71 -1.20 -9.58
C SER A 61 -4.96 -1.15 -8.26
N SER A 62 -4.18 -2.20 -7.98
CA SER A 62 -3.25 -2.21 -6.87
C SER A 62 -1.92 -1.59 -7.32
N LEU A 63 -1.85 -0.25 -7.33
CA LEU A 63 -0.57 0.48 -7.31
C LEU A 63 0.03 0.26 -5.92
N LEU A 64 0.78 -0.83 -5.79
CA LEU A 64 1.51 -1.19 -4.58
C LEU A 64 2.45 -0.04 -4.20
N TRP A 65 2.54 0.23 -2.90
CA TRP A 65 3.54 1.14 -2.35
C TRP A 65 4.88 0.42 -2.47
N ASP A 66 5.52 0.48 -3.64
CA ASP A 66 6.87 -0.01 -3.81
C ASP A 66 7.78 0.82 -2.88
N ASP A 67 8.34 0.11 -1.89
CA ASP A 67 9.35 0.62 -0.98
C ASP A 67 10.67 0.63 -1.77
N ASP A 68 10.83 1.62 -2.67
CA ASP A 68 12.11 1.93 -3.32
C ASP A 68 13.08 2.51 -2.27
N ASP A 69 13.61 1.66 -1.41
CA ASP A 69 14.66 1.99 -0.45
C ASP A 69 16.04 1.65 -1.07
N GLU A 70 16.57 2.57 -1.88
CA GLU A 70 17.90 2.45 -2.51
C GLU A 70 19.09 2.63 -1.53
N ASN A 71 18.89 2.65 -0.20
CA ASN A 71 19.94 2.98 0.77
C ASN A 71 20.34 1.87 1.75
N HIS A 72 20.04 0.60 1.45
CA HIS A 72 20.66 -0.52 2.17
C HIS A 72 22.17 -0.59 1.85
N ARG A 73 23.01 -0.02 2.72
CA ARG A 73 24.46 -0.21 2.68
C ARG A 73 24.77 -1.65 3.07
N ASP A 74 24.91 -2.51 2.07
CA ASP A 74 25.38 -3.88 2.24
C ASP A 74 26.81 -3.90 2.78
N PHE A 75 26.95 -4.29 4.05
CA PHE A 75 28.21 -4.69 4.63
C PHE A 75 28.54 -6.11 4.13
N ASP A 76 29.44 -6.17 3.15
CA ASP A 76 29.84 -7.38 2.43
C ASP A 76 30.60 -8.36 3.35
N ALA A 77 29.87 -9.34 3.88
CA ALA A 77 30.41 -10.57 4.45
C ALA A 77 29.77 -11.76 3.72
N GLY A 78 30.46 -12.24 2.68
CA GLY A 78 29.99 -13.29 1.78
C GLY A 78 29.25 -14.47 2.45
N GLY A 79 27.97 -14.56 2.13
CA GLY A 79 27.04 -15.64 2.51
C GLY A 79 25.62 -15.08 2.63
N PHE A 80 24.72 -15.53 1.74
CA PHE A 80 23.31 -15.13 1.58
C PHE A 80 22.70 -14.19 2.63
N SER A 81 22.19 -13.04 2.19
CA SER A 81 21.57 -11.99 3.03
C SER A 81 20.25 -12.40 3.72
N SER A 82 19.61 -13.50 3.28
CA SER A 82 18.42 -14.05 3.92
C SER A 82 18.23 -15.53 3.60
N LEU A 83 17.36 -16.21 4.36
CA LEU A 83 16.95 -17.58 4.06
C LEU A 83 16.28 -17.69 2.67
N ASP A 84 15.59 -16.63 2.26
CA ASP A 84 15.01 -16.50 0.92
C ASP A 84 16.12 -16.37 -0.15
N GLY A 85 17.15 -15.55 0.10
CA GLY A 85 18.32 -15.46 -0.79
C GLY A 85 19.06 -16.79 -0.94
N MET A 86 19.11 -17.60 0.12
CA MET A 86 19.66 -18.96 0.07
C MET A 86 18.77 -19.90 -0.74
N LEU A 87 17.44 -19.82 -0.58
CA LEU A 87 16.46 -20.59 -1.33
C LEU A 87 16.53 -20.26 -2.83
N GLN A 88 16.52 -18.97 -3.18
CA GLN A 88 16.60 -18.49 -4.56
C GLN A 88 17.88 -18.97 -5.24
N TRP A 89 19.01 -18.87 -4.53
CA TRP A 89 20.27 -19.38 -5.05
C TRP A 89 20.23 -20.91 -5.25
N ALA A 90 19.69 -21.66 -4.28
CA ALA A 90 19.57 -23.11 -4.38
C ALA A 90 18.67 -23.53 -5.55
N ILE A 91 17.57 -22.81 -5.80
CA ILE A 91 16.68 -23.04 -6.95
C ILE A 91 17.41 -22.73 -8.25
N GLY A 92 18.10 -21.59 -8.34
CA GLY A 92 18.84 -21.17 -9.54
C GLY A 92 20.03 -22.07 -9.90
N HIS A 93 20.58 -22.77 -8.91
CA HIS A 93 21.73 -23.68 -9.09
C HIS A 93 21.34 -25.17 -9.09
N SER A 94 20.05 -25.47 -9.02
CA SER A 94 19.54 -26.85 -9.10
C SER A 94 19.06 -27.18 -10.51
N ASP A 95 19.13 -28.45 -10.88
CA ASP A 95 18.63 -28.94 -12.18
C ASP A 95 17.09 -28.83 -12.21
N PRO A 96 16.50 -28.04 -13.13
CA PRO A 96 15.04 -27.84 -13.21
C PRO A 96 14.25 -29.14 -13.40
N SER A 97 14.87 -30.12 -14.06
CA SER A 97 14.28 -31.43 -14.34
C SER A 97 14.11 -32.23 -13.05
N LYS A 98 15.13 -32.22 -12.19
CA LYS A 98 15.15 -32.93 -10.90
C LYS A 98 14.26 -32.25 -9.87
N LEU A 99 14.22 -30.92 -9.86
CA LEU A 99 13.29 -30.16 -9.02
C LEU A 99 11.83 -30.49 -9.37
N LYS A 100 11.52 -30.59 -10.66
CA LYS A 100 10.17 -30.93 -11.13
C LYS A 100 9.78 -32.37 -10.79
N GLU A 101 10.73 -33.30 -10.80
CA GLU A 101 10.52 -34.69 -10.37
C GLU A 101 10.29 -34.78 -8.85
N ALA A 102 11.16 -34.14 -8.05
CA ALA A 102 11.02 -34.07 -6.61
C ALA A 102 9.71 -33.39 -6.17
N ALA A 103 9.31 -32.30 -6.83
CA ALA A 103 8.03 -31.63 -6.56
C ALA A 103 6.81 -32.53 -6.85
N LYS A 104 6.88 -33.38 -7.89
CA LYS A 104 5.84 -34.38 -8.18
C LYS A 104 5.76 -35.47 -7.13
N ASP A 105 6.90 -35.92 -6.61
CA ASP A 105 6.93 -36.93 -5.53
C ASP A 105 6.32 -36.40 -4.23
N VAL A 106 6.35 -35.08 -4.04
CA VAL A 106 5.81 -34.41 -2.86
C VAL A 106 4.33 -34.18 -2.98
N GLN A 107 3.85 -33.81 -4.17
CA GLN A 107 2.41 -33.76 -4.47
C GLN A 107 1.73 -35.14 -4.35
N ARG A 108 2.51 -36.23 -4.34
CA ARG A 108 2.03 -37.60 -4.12
C ARG A 108 2.00 -38.01 -2.64
N LEU A 109 2.54 -37.19 -1.73
CA LEU A 109 2.52 -37.50 -0.30
C LEU A 109 1.10 -37.40 0.24
N SER A 110 0.74 -38.37 1.07
CA SER A 110 -0.53 -38.35 1.79
C SER A 110 -0.54 -37.21 2.84
N PRO A 111 -1.73 -36.71 3.24
CA PRO A 111 -1.86 -35.71 4.30
C PRO A 111 -1.18 -36.11 5.62
N ASP A 112 -1.11 -37.41 5.92
CA ASP A 112 -0.49 -37.93 7.13
C ASP A 112 1.04 -37.92 7.05
N GLU A 113 1.62 -38.15 5.87
CA GLU A 113 3.07 -38.02 5.65
C GLU A 113 3.51 -36.56 5.72
N LEU A 114 2.70 -35.62 5.19
CA LEU A 114 2.96 -34.19 5.34
C LEU A 114 2.93 -33.76 6.81
N LYS A 115 1.95 -34.24 7.60
CA LYS A 115 1.92 -33.99 9.05
C LYS A 115 3.15 -34.57 9.75
N LYS A 116 3.57 -35.78 9.38
CA LYS A 116 4.77 -36.41 9.95
C LYS A 116 6.02 -35.57 9.68
N ARG A 117 6.20 -35.08 8.45
CA ARG A 117 7.32 -34.19 8.10
C ARG A 117 7.28 -32.86 8.86
N HIS A 118 6.11 -32.25 9.01
CA HIS A 118 5.96 -31.05 9.85
C HIS A 118 6.37 -31.31 11.30
N MET A 119 5.99 -32.46 11.86
CA MET A 119 6.39 -32.84 13.22
C MET A 119 7.89 -33.08 13.34
N GLU A 120 8.53 -33.74 12.36
CA GLU A 120 9.98 -33.95 12.32
C GLU A 120 10.75 -32.62 12.25
N ILE A 121 10.29 -31.68 11.42
CA ILE A 121 10.87 -30.34 11.33
C ILE A 121 10.72 -29.62 12.67
N LYS A 122 9.52 -29.65 13.28
CA LYS A 122 9.29 -29.04 14.59
C LYS A 122 10.21 -29.62 15.67
N GLU A 123 10.39 -30.94 15.70
CA GLU A 123 11.30 -31.60 16.64
C GLU A 123 12.77 -31.21 16.40
N LEU A 124 13.19 -31.05 15.15
CA LEU A 124 14.53 -30.54 14.81
C LEU A 124 14.73 -29.09 15.23
N MET A 125 13.72 -28.23 15.04
CA MET A 125 13.78 -26.84 15.50
C MET A 125 13.93 -26.75 17.02
N GLU A 126 13.18 -27.55 17.77
CA GLU A 126 13.28 -27.66 19.23
C GLU A 126 14.66 -28.18 19.66
N LYS A 127 15.19 -29.21 19.00
CA LYS A 127 16.55 -29.75 19.28
C LYS A 127 17.65 -28.73 19.03
N LEU A 128 17.52 -27.93 17.98
CA LEU A 128 18.47 -26.88 17.62
C LEU A 128 18.29 -25.60 18.44
N LYS A 129 17.27 -25.53 19.31
CA LYS A 129 16.92 -24.34 20.11
C LYS A 129 16.77 -23.08 19.26
N MET A 130 16.26 -23.21 18.04
CA MET A 130 16.02 -22.03 17.22
C MET A 130 14.88 -21.22 17.85
N PRO A 131 15.07 -19.92 18.10
CA PRO A 131 14.03 -19.10 18.68
C PRO A 131 12.87 -18.98 17.68
N SER A 132 11.64 -18.99 18.19
CA SER A 132 10.48 -18.64 17.37
C SER A 132 10.45 -17.13 17.11
N ASP A 133 9.73 -16.71 16.06
CA ASP A 133 9.51 -15.29 15.76
C ASP A 133 8.93 -14.55 16.97
N ALA A 134 8.00 -15.17 17.71
CA ALA A 134 7.45 -14.59 18.93
C ALA A 134 8.51 -14.41 20.04
N GLN A 135 9.52 -15.29 20.11
CA GLN A 135 10.64 -15.12 21.04
C GLN A 135 11.58 -14.01 20.58
N LEU A 136 11.89 -13.94 19.28
CA LEU A 136 12.69 -12.86 18.71
C LEU A 136 12.02 -11.49 18.89
N MET A 137 10.71 -11.40 18.62
CA MET A 137 9.93 -10.18 18.87
C MET A 137 10.00 -9.75 20.34
N ARG A 138 9.91 -10.70 21.29
CA ARG A 138 10.05 -10.37 22.73
C ARG A 138 11.42 -9.81 23.06
N ILE A 139 12.49 -10.39 22.51
CA ILE A 139 13.86 -9.91 22.71
C ILE A 139 13.97 -8.46 22.21
N ALA A 140 13.57 -8.20 20.97
CA ALA A 140 13.58 -6.85 20.40
C ALA A 140 12.74 -5.87 21.23
N ILE A 141 11.53 -6.26 21.65
CA ILE A 141 10.67 -5.43 22.50
C ILE A 141 11.33 -5.11 23.86
N ASP A 142 12.00 -6.09 24.48
CA ASP A 142 12.66 -5.90 25.77
C ASP A 142 13.91 -5.02 25.65
N ASP A 143 14.65 -5.12 24.56
CA ASP A 143 15.73 -4.20 24.21
C ASP A 143 15.20 -2.77 24.05
N LEU A 144 14.06 -2.58 23.35
CA LEU A 144 13.44 -1.27 23.20
C LEU A 144 12.93 -0.66 24.52
N LYS A 145 12.55 -1.48 25.50
CA LYS A 145 12.18 -1.03 26.85
C LYS A 145 13.40 -0.55 27.65
N ASN A 146 14.59 -1.04 27.35
CA ASN A 146 15.81 -0.64 28.03
C ASN A 146 16.21 0.79 27.63
N SER A 147 15.99 1.75 28.52
CA SER A 147 16.33 3.17 28.30
C SER A 147 17.83 3.42 28.19
N SER A 148 18.66 2.52 28.72
CA SER A 148 20.12 2.63 28.71
C SER A 148 20.76 1.99 27.48
N LEU A 149 19.95 1.39 26.58
CA LEU A 149 20.44 0.78 25.36
C LEU A 149 21.02 1.85 24.43
N PRO A 150 22.24 1.66 23.88
CA PRO A 150 22.82 2.54 22.89
C PRO A 150 21.90 2.73 21.67
N SER A 151 22.01 3.88 21.01
CA SER A 151 21.21 4.19 19.81
C SER A 151 21.36 3.14 18.71
N GLU A 152 22.59 2.69 18.43
CA GLU A 152 22.87 1.68 17.39
C GLU A 152 22.17 0.34 17.68
N ASP A 153 22.23 -0.14 18.92
CA ASP A 153 21.57 -1.39 19.31
C ASP A 153 20.04 -1.22 19.36
N ARG A 154 19.54 -0.03 19.66
CA ARG A 154 18.11 0.30 19.58
C ARG A 154 17.62 0.26 18.13
N LEU A 155 18.38 0.82 17.19
CA LEU A 155 18.07 0.77 15.76
C LEU A 155 18.08 -0.68 15.26
N ARG A 156 19.09 -1.47 15.64
CA ARG A 156 19.13 -2.90 15.33
C ARG A 156 17.88 -3.64 15.82
N ALA A 157 17.45 -3.38 17.05
CA ALA A 157 16.23 -3.99 17.59
C ALA A 157 14.96 -3.56 16.81
N LEU A 158 14.90 -2.31 16.32
CA LEU A 158 13.80 -1.84 15.46
C LEU A 158 13.85 -2.49 14.06
N GLU A 159 15.03 -2.65 13.48
CA GLU A 159 15.23 -3.33 12.20
C GLU A 159 14.80 -4.80 12.28
N GLU A 160 15.24 -5.52 13.31
CA GLU A 160 14.82 -6.90 13.56
C GLU A 160 13.30 -6.99 13.74
N LEU A 161 12.71 -6.08 14.53
CA LEU A 161 11.26 -6.05 14.73
C LEU A 161 10.51 -5.72 13.43
N SER A 162 11.05 -4.84 12.58
CA SER A 162 10.50 -4.47 11.28
C SER A 162 10.37 -5.67 10.35
N THR A 163 11.38 -6.54 10.28
CA THR A 163 11.31 -7.79 9.51
C THR A 163 10.31 -8.76 10.12
N LEU A 164 10.29 -8.91 11.45
CA LEU A 164 9.44 -9.88 12.12
C LEU A 164 7.94 -9.58 12.02
N VAL A 165 7.55 -8.32 11.83
CA VAL A 165 6.14 -7.92 11.74
C VAL A 165 5.57 -7.96 10.31
N GLU A 166 6.38 -8.30 9.29
CA GLU A 166 5.89 -8.44 7.91
C GLU A 166 4.82 -9.54 7.77
N PRO A 167 4.93 -10.71 8.42
CA PRO A 167 3.84 -11.68 8.43
C PRO A 167 2.66 -11.18 9.27
N ILE A 168 1.45 -11.26 8.72
CA ILE A 168 0.20 -10.80 9.37
C ILE A 168 0.00 -11.43 10.75
N ASP A 169 0.33 -12.72 10.91
CA ASP A 169 0.22 -13.40 12.21
C ASP A 169 1.14 -12.80 13.27
N ASN A 170 2.38 -12.45 12.89
CA ASN A 170 3.33 -11.82 13.80
C ASN A 170 2.92 -10.38 14.12
N ALA A 171 2.44 -9.62 13.13
CA ALA A 171 1.88 -8.28 13.35
C ALA A 171 0.73 -8.31 14.37
N ASN A 172 -0.15 -9.32 14.30
CA ASN A 172 -1.24 -9.51 15.26
C ASN A 172 -0.76 -9.90 16.66
N GLU A 173 0.35 -10.64 16.78
CA GLU A 173 0.98 -10.97 18.06
C GLU A 173 1.70 -9.77 18.69
N LEU A 174 2.20 -8.82 17.90
CA LEU A 174 2.95 -7.66 18.38
C LEU A 174 2.23 -6.90 19.50
N HIS A 175 0.91 -6.68 19.35
CA HIS A 175 0.12 -6.03 20.38
C HIS A 175 0.03 -6.85 21.68
N LYS A 176 -0.16 -8.17 21.56
CA LYS A 176 -0.26 -9.09 22.71
C LYS A 176 1.04 -9.15 23.50
N LEU A 177 2.17 -8.96 22.83
CA LEU A 177 3.50 -8.86 23.45
C LEU A 177 3.77 -7.47 24.07
N GLY A 178 2.83 -6.53 23.96
CA GLY A 178 3.00 -5.14 24.38
C GLY A 178 3.89 -4.32 23.44
N GLY A 179 4.28 -4.88 22.30
CA GLY A 179 5.22 -4.26 21.36
C GLY A 179 4.69 -3.01 20.70
N LEU A 180 3.39 -2.96 20.33
CA LEU A 180 2.80 -1.76 19.71
C LEU A 180 2.95 -0.51 20.59
N ILE A 181 2.70 -0.63 21.89
CA ILE A 181 2.83 0.49 22.84
C ILE A 181 4.30 0.98 22.87
N ILE A 182 5.25 0.05 22.84
CA ILE A 182 6.68 0.38 22.83
C ILE A 182 7.06 1.07 21.53
N VAL A 183 6.65 0.57 20.38
CA VAL A 183 6.93 1.18 19.06
C VAL A 183 6.30 2.57 18.94
N ILE A 184 5.05 2.75 19.36
CA ILE A 184 4.38 4.06 19.34
C ILE A 184 5.12 5.07 20.24
N LYS A 185 5.63 4.62 21.39
CA LYS A 185 6.45 5.48 22.26
C LYS A 185 7.72 5.95 21.55
N GLN A 186 8.35 5.11 20.73
CA GLN A 186 9.56 5.45 19.97
C GLN A 186 9.30 6.53 18.89
N LEU A 187 8.05 6.78 18.46
CA LEU A 187 7.73 7.93 17.59
C LEU A 187 8.11 9.28 18.22
N ASN A 188 8.29 9.34 19.54
CA ASN A 188 8.70 10.55 20.27
C ASN A 188 10.19 10.57 20.62
N HIS A 189 10.99 9.69 20.04
CA HIS A 189 12.44 9.65 20.28
C HIS A 189 13.15 10.90 19.71
N PRO A 190 14.19 11.43 20.38
CA PRO A 190 14.93 12.60 19.89
C PRO A 190 15.64 12.35 18.55
N GLU A 191 16.17 11.14 18.35
CA GLU A 191 16.82 10.74 17.09
C GLU A 191 15.80 10.41 16.02
N GLN A 192 16.01 10.95 14.83
CA GLN A 192 15.09 10.83 13.71
C GLN A 192 15.04 9.40 13.18
N GLU A 193 16.18 8.72 13.10
CA GLU A 193 16.32 7.35 12.61
C GLU A 193 15.42 6.38 13.39
N VAL A 194 15.35 6.56 14.71
CA VAL A 194 14.47 5.78 15.61
C VAL A 194 13.00 6.06 15.30
N ARG A 195 12.62 7.33 15.08
CA ARG A 195 11.24 7.69 14.72
C ARG A 195 10.86 7.11 13.36
N THR A 196 11.75 7.21 12.37
CA THR A 196 11.59 6.68 11.01
C THR A 196 11.38 5.17 11.04
N ALA A 197 12.26 4.42 11.72
CA ALA A 197 12.14 2.97 11.83
C ALA A 197 10.85 2.56 12.57
N SER A 198 10.44 3.31 13.58
CA SER A 198 9.19 3.06 14.30
C SER A 198 7.95 3.30 13.45
N ALA A 199 7.93 4.35 12.64
CA ALA A 199 6.86 4.60 11.67
C ALA A 199 6.80 3.48 10.61
N LEU A 200 7.95 3.00 10.13
CA LEU A 200 8.01 1.87 9.20
C LEU A 200 7.39 0.60 9.80
N ILE A 201 7.73 0.24 11.04
CA ILE A 201 7.14 -0.93 11.74
C ILE A 201 5.62 -0.80 11.82
N LEU A 202 5.10 0.38 12.18
CA LEU A 202 3.66 0.60 12.25
C LEU A 202 2.99 0.48 10.88
N GLY A 203 3.61 1.03 9.83
CA GLY A 203 3.12 0.90 8.46
C GLY A 203 3.04 -0.56 8.02
N LYS A 204 4.13 -1.33 8.19
CA LYS A 204 4.17 -2.76 7.87
C LYS A 204 3.10 -3.55 8.64
N ALA A 205 3.00 -3.32 9.96
CA ALA A 205 2.06 -4.04 10.80
C ALA A 205 0.58 -3.71 10.49
N CYS A 206 0.28 -2.49 10.04
CA CYS A 206 -1.08 -2.04 9.69
C CYS A 206 -1.48 -2.38 8.25
N GLN A 207 -0.51 -2.60 7.35
CA GLN A 207 -0.78 -2.78 5.93
C GLN A 207 -1.73 -3.95 5.69
N ASN A 208 -2.91 -3.65 5.13
CA ASN A 208 -3.98 -4.63 4.90
C ASN A 208 -4.35 -5.45 6.15
N ASN A 209 -4.22 -4.88 7.35
CA ASN A 209 -4.47 -5.56 8.62
C ASN A 209 -5.44 -4.77 9.52
N PRO A 210 -6.76 -5.00 9.41
CA PRO A 210 -7.79 -4.29 10.20
C PRO A 210 -7.63 -4.43 11.72
N VAL A 211 -7.06 -5.55 12.19
CA VAL A 211 -6.88 -5.80 13.63
C VAL A 211 -5.85 -4.83 14.20
N VAL A 212 -4.68 -4.74 13.55
CA VAL A 212 -3.59 -3.85 13.99
C VAL A 212 -3.94 -2.40 13.71
N GLN A 213 -4.59 -2.08 12.57
CA GLN A 213 -5.09 -0.73 12.29
C GLN A 213 -5.95 -0.20 13.44
N LYS A 214 -6.93 -1.00 13.90
CA LYS A 214 -7.77 -0.65 15.05
C LYS A 214 -6.96 -0.42 16.32
N GLN A 215 -6.05 -1.35 16.65
CA GLN A 215 -5.21 -1.25 17.85
C GLN A 215 -4.32 -0.01 17.86
N VAL A 216 -3.75 0.37 16.72
CA VAL A 216 -2.88 1.54 16.60
C VAL A 216 -3.68 2.85 16.70
N LEU A 217 -4.90 2.88 16.16
CA LEU A 217 -5.81 4.02 16.31
C LEU A 217 -6.28 4.18 17.78
N GLU A 218 -6.59 3.09 18.48
CA GLU A 218 -6.95 3.10 19.91
C GLU A 218 -5.80 3.56 20.82
N LEU A 219 -4.57 3.57 20.31
CA LEU A 219 -3.36 4.05 21.00
C LEU A 219 -2.95 5.46 20.57
N ASP A 220 -3.84 6.20 19.88
CA ASP A 220 -3.68 7.61 19.49
C ASP A 220 -2.40 7.92 18.68
N ALA A 221 -1.91 6.96 17.89
CA ALA A 221 -0.68 7.15 17.11
C ALA A 221 -0.86 8.07 15.88
N LEU A 222 -2.09 8.19 15.37
CA LEU A 222 -2.37 8.88 14.09
C LEU A 222 -1.98 10.36 14.11
N ALA A 223 -2.36 11.10 15.15
CA ALA A 223 -2.01 12.52 15.29
C ALA A 223 -0.49 12.74 15.27
N LYS A 224 0.26 11.84 15.92
CA LYS A 224 1.72 11.88 15.93
C LYS A 224 2.31 11.60 14.56
N LEU A 225 1.80 10.61 13.84
CA LEU A 225 2.24 10.30 12.48
C LEU A 225 1.94 11.46 11.51
N ILE A 226 0.77 12.10 11.61
CA ILE A 226 0.42 13.30 10.80
C ILE A 226 1.42 14.43 11.04
N LYS A 227 1.85 14.63 12.29
CA LYS A 227 2.93 15.59 12.61
C LYS A 227 4.27 15.19 11.98
N MET A 228 4.62 13.91 12.01
CA MET A 228 5.88 13.40 11.41
C MET A 228 5.89 13.49 9.88
N ALA A 229 4.74 13.39 9.21
CA ALA A 229 4.62 13.60 7.77
C ALA A 229 5.03 15.02 7.31
N ARG A 230 5.16 15.96 8.25
CA ARG A 230 5.63 17.34 8.03
C ARG A 230 7.08 17.55 8.48
N SER A 231 7.82 16.48 8.77
CA SER A 231 9.22 16.55 9.19
C SER A 231 10.09 17.20 8.11
N GLU A 232 11.13 17.92 8.53
CA GLU A 232 12.18 18.41 7.62
C GLU A 232 13.03 17.27 7.06
N PHE A 233 12.98 16.10 7.70
CA PHE A 233 13.70 14.93 7.27
C PHE A 233 12.85 14.05 6.37
N VAL A 234 13.30 13.90 5.13
CA VAL A 234 12.52 13.27 4.06
C VAL A 234 12.13 11.83 4.39
N GLU A 235 13.07 11.00 4.86
CA GLU A 235 12.78 9.59 5.17
C GLU A 235 11.79 9.44 6.32
N GLU A 236 11.85 10.33 7.32
CA GLU A 236 10.88 10.34 8.42
C GLU A 236 9.47 10.65 7.89
N ALA A 237 9.34 11.67 7.05
CA ALA A 237 8.07 12.06 6.45
C ALA A 237 7.51 10.96 5.53
N ILE A 238 8.36 10.31 4.74
CA ILE A 238 7.98 9.20 3.85
C ILE A 238 7.43 8.02 4.66
N LYS A 239 8.15 7.57 5.69
CA LYS A 239 7.71 6.41 6.49
C LYS A 239 6.49 6.76 7.35
N ALA A 240 6.34 8.01 7.79
CA ALA A 240 5.11 8.49 8.43
C ALA A 240 3.91 8.47 7.47
N LEU A 241 4.06 8.96 6.23
CA LEU A 241 3.00 8.90 5.21
C LEU A 241 2.62 7.46 4.85
N PHE A 242 3.59 6.56 4.77
CA PHE A 242 3.34 5.14 4.58
C PHE A 242 2.50 4.56 5.72
N ALA A 243 2.87 4.85 6.97
CA ALA A 243 2.10 4.41 8.14
C ALA A 243 0.67 4.98 8.17
N ILE A 244 0.50 6.26 7.86
CA ILE A 244 -0.81 6.90 7.75
C ILE A 244 -1.65 6.21 6.68
N SER A 245 -1.09 6.02 5.49
CA SER A 245 -1.76 5.32 4.38
C SER A 245 -2.20 3.92 4.79
N ALA A 246 -1.30 3.14 5.38
CA ALA A 246 -1.61 1.79 5.88
C ALA A 246 -2.68 1.78 6.98
N LEU A 247 -2.80 2.85 7.78
CA LEU A 247 -3.81 2.98 8.84
C LEU A 247 -5.21 3.28 8.31
N ILE A 248 -5.32 4.08 7.26
CA ILE A 248 -6.61 4.68 6.83
C ILE A 248 -7.15 4.09 5.54
N ARG A 249 -6.32 3.44 4.72
CA ARG A 249 -6.79 2.71 3.54
C ARG A 249 -7.71 1.56 3.98
N ASN A 250 -8.88 1.50 3.36
CA ASN A 250 -9.94 0.52 3.65
C ASN A 250 -10.42 0.52 5.12
N ASN A 251 -10.25 1.64 5.84
CA ASN A 251 -10.64 1.80 7.24
C ASN A 251 -11.35 3.13 7.48
N PHE A 252 -12.68 3.13 7.41
CA PHE A 252 -13.50 4.35 7.56
C PHE A 252 -13.32 5.05 8.89
N VAL A 253 -13.22 4.30 10.00
CA VAL A 253 -12.99 4.90 11.31
C VAL A 253 -11.63 5.60 11.33
N GLY A 254 -10.62 5.00 10.71
CA GLY A 254 -9.31 5.63 10.52
C GLY A 254 -9.38 6.89 9.66
N GLN A 255 -10.19 6.91 8.61
CA GLN A 255 -10.39 8.09 7.76
C GLN A 255 -11.11 9.21 8.50
N GLU A 256 -12.16 8.92 9.28
CA GLU A 256 -12.85 9.92 10.11
C GLU A 256 -11.89 10.56 11.11
N LEU A 257 -11.06 9.75 11.79
CA LEU A 257 -10.02 10.25 12.68
C LEU A 257 -8.96 11.06 11.94
N PHE A 258 -8.57 10.64 10.75
CA PHE A 258 -7.62 11.37 9.91
C PHE A 258 -8.11 12.78 9.58
N TYR A 259 -9.39 12.93 9.22
CA TYR A 259 -9.99 14.24 8.98
C TYR A 259 -10.17 15.04 10.29
N ALA A 260 -10.49 14.38 11.40
CA ALA A 260 -10.57 15.05 12.71
C ALA A 260 -9.23 15.63 13.17
N GLU A 261 -8.12 14.97 12.81
CA GLU A 261 -6.74 15.41 13.08
C GLU A 261 -6.17 16.34 11.98
N ALA A 262 -7.03 16.89 11.11
CA ALA A 262 -6.66 17.79 10.01
C ALA A 262 -5.60 17.20 9.06
N GLY A 263 -5.64 15.88 8.83
CA GLY A 263 -4.75 15.19 7.92
C GLY A 263 -4.89 15.67 6.47
N GLU A 264 -6.07 16.14 6.09
CA GLU A 264 -6.33 16.73 4.79
C GLU A 264 -5.55 18.04 4.56
N LEU A 265 -5.38 18.86 5.61
CA LEU A 265 -4.54 20.06 5.53
C LEU A 265 -3.07 19.67 5.35
N MET A 266 -2.64 18.56 5.95
CA MET A 266 -1.28 18.02 5.75
C MET A 266 -1.04 17.60 4.30
N ILE A 267 -2.00 16.90 3.69
CA ILE A 267 -1.91 16.57 2.26
C ILE A 267 -1.93 17.85 1.41
N GLN A 268 -2.83 18.81 1.67
CA GLN A 268 -2.90 20.03 0.89
C GLN A 268 -1.60 20.85 0.96
N ASP A 269 -1.00 20.98 2.13
CA ASP A 269 0.27 21.70 2.31
C ASP A 269 1.41 20.99 1.53
N ILE A 270 1.41 19.66 1.51
CA ILE A 270 2.40 18.89 0.74
C ILE A 270 2.23 19.11 -0.76
N LEU A 271 1.00 18.97 -1.27
CA LEU A 271 0.72 19.03 -2.71
C LEU A 271 0.76 20.45 -3.27
N SER A 272 0.54 21.48 -2.45
CA SER A 272 0.60 22.88 -2.87
C SER A 272 2.03 23.44 -2.94
N ASN A 273 3.01 22.76 -2.34
CA ASN A 273 4.39 23.21 -2.31
C ASN A 273 5.29 22.36 -3.22
N SER A 274 5.65 22.92 -4.37
CA SER A 274 6.54 22.27 -5.34
C SER A 274 7.97 22.06 -4.86
N SER A 275 8.39 22.65 -3.74
CA SER A 275 9.74 22.46 -3.18
C SER A 275 9.87 21.22 -2.30
N ILE A 276 8.77 20.55 -1.96
CA ILE A 276 8.78 19.33 -1.16
C ILE A 276 9.31 18.18 -2.01
N ASP A 277 10.01 17.25 -1.36
CA ASP A 277 10.58 16.07 -2.02
C ASP A 277 9.51 15.33 -2.84
N ILE A 278 9.88 14.99 -4.07
CA ILE A 278 8.96 14.41 -5.04
C ILE A 278 8.39 13.07 -4.57
N ARG A 279 9.14 12.30 -3.78
CA ARG A 279 8.69 11.00 -3.23
C ARG A 279 7.55 11.21 -2.23
N ILE A 280 7.59 12.30 -1.46
CA ILE A 280 6.52 12.70 -0.53
C ILE A 280 5.28 13.13 -1.31
N GLN A 281 5.45 13.92 -2.38
CA GLN A 281 4.34 14.34 -3.26
C GLN A 281 3.66 13.13 -3.93
N LYS A 282 4.44 12.20 -4.50
CA LYS A 282 3.95 10.96 -5.12
C LYS A 282 3.10 10.15 -4.14
N LYS A 283 3.60 9.92 -2.92
CA LYS A 283 2.89 9.19 -1.88
C LYS A 283 1.62 9.91 -1.42
N SER A 284 1.66 11.24 -1.31
CA SER A 284 0.51 12.05 -0.89
C SER A 284 -0.61 12.08 -1.94
N VAL A 285 -0.26 12.24 -3.22
CA VAL A 285 -1.27 12.24 -4.30
C VAL A 285 -1.84 10.84 -4.54
N LEU A 286 -1.04 9.79 -4.36
CA LEU A 286 -1.52 8.40 -4.37
C LEU A 286 -2.54 8.16 -3.25
N LEU A 287 -2.25 8.63 -2.03
CA LEU A 287 -3.20 8.55 -0.92
C LEU A 287 -4.51 9.30 -1.22
N VAL A 288 -4.45 10.44 -1.92
CA VAL A 288 -5.66 11.13 -2.40
C VAL A 288 -6.45 10.26 -3.37
N ALA A 289 -5.79 9.59 -4.31
CA ALA A 289 -6.44 8.69 -5.26
C ALA A 289 -7.14 7.53 -4.53
N ASP A 290 -6.45 6.90 -3.57
CA ASP A 290 -6.96 5.81 -2.73
C ASP A 290 -8.20 6.24 -1.91
N LEU A 291 -8.14 7.42 -1.26
CA LEU A 291 -9.26 7.93 -0.46
C LEU A 291 -10.48 8.28 -1.33
N ALA A 292 -10.25 8.85 -2.51
CA ALA A 292 -11.32 9.14 -3.46
C ALA A 292 -11.95 7.85 -4.02
N GLU A 293 -11.15 6.82 -4.29
CA GLU A 293 -11.64 5.50 -4.73
C GLU A 293 -12.47 4.82 -3.64
N CYS A 294 -11.98 4.80 -2.41
CA CYS A 294 -12.70 4.24 -1.26
C CYS A 294 -14.09 4.90 -1.09
N GLN A 295 -14.18 6.21 -1.35
CA GLN A 295 -15.44 6.95 -1.34
C GLN A 295 -16.38 6.59 -2.51
N LEU A 296 -15.83 6.29 -3.70
CA LEU A 296 -16.62 5.85 -4.86
C LEU A 296 -17.24 4.48 -4.64
N GLU A 297 -16.48 3.55 -4.06
CA GLU A 297 -16.96 2.20 -3.72
C GLU A 297 -18.08 2.24 -2.66
N ASN A 298 -18.03 3.24 -1.77
CA ASN A 298 -18.90 3.33 -0.59
C ASN A 298 -19.82 4.57 -0.62
N GLY A 299 -20.51 4.76 -1.76
CA GLY A 299 -21.34 5.94 -2.07
C GLY A 299 -22.52 6.26 -1.14
N SER A 300 -22.70 5.50 -0.05
CA SER A 300 -23.64 5.78 1.04
C SER A 300 -23.11 6.81 2.04
N ASN A 301 -21.78 6.93 2.19
CA ASN A 301 -21.18 7.84 3.15
C ASN A 301 -21.11 9.28 2.61
N PRO A 302 -21.27 10.30 3.47
CA PRO A 302 -21.13 11.69 3.05
C PRO A 302 -19.70 11.95 2.57
N GLU A 303 -19.56 12.54 1.38
CA GLU A 303 -18.26 12.90 0.84
C GLU A 303 -17.57 13.95 1.74
N PRO A 304 -16.29 13.75 2.10
CA PRO A 304 -15.52 14.76 2.80
C PRO A 304 -15.54 16.10 2.08
N LEU A 305 -15.80 17.18 2.83
CA LEU A 305 -15.83 18.55 2.29
C LEU A 305 -14.52 18.94 1.59
N PHE A 306 -13.42 18.32 2.01
CA PHE A 306 -12.11 18.54 1.44
C PHE A 306 -12.03 18.20 -0.06
N PHE A 307 -12.75 17.18 -0.55
CA PHE A 307 -12.81 16.86 -1.99
C PHE A 307 -13.52 17.93 -2.84
N HIS A 308 -14.21 18.87 -2.18
CA HIS A 308 -14.87 20.02 -2.81
C HIS A 308 -14.07 21.31 -2.66
N ASN A 309 -12.94 21.28 -1.96
CA ASN A 309 -12.08 22.44 -1.80
C ASN A 309 -11.33 22.74 -3.10
N ARG A 310 -11.71 23.84 -3.76
CA ARG A 310 -11.12 24.26 -5.03
C ARG A 310 -9.60 24.48 -5.00
N PHE A 311 -9.04 24.90 -3.86
CA PHE A 311 -7.58 25.08 -3.72
C PHE A 311 -6.86 23.73 -3.66
N PHE A 312 -7.43 22.77 -2.94
CA PHE A 312 -6.92 21.40 -2.93
C PHE A 312 -6.98 20.77 -4.34
N LEU A 313 -8.13 20.86 -5.01
CA LEU A 313 -8.29 20.36 -6.37
C LEU A 313 -7.28 20.99 -7.33
N ARG A 314 -7.05 22.31 -7.18
CA ARG A 314 -6.03 23.03 -7.94
C ARG A 314 -4.63 22.46 -7.68
N SER A 315 -4.27 22.23 -6.42
CA SER A 315 -2.97 21.63 -6.06
C SER A 315 -2.76 20.28 -6.72
N VAL A 316 -3.78 19.41 -6.77
CA VAL A 316 -3.69 18.11 -7.47
C VAL A 316 -3.52 18.29 -8.98
N VAL A 317 -4.28 19.19 -9.59
CA VAL A 317 -4.21 19.46 -11.04
C VAL A 317 -2.87 20.08 -11.45
N ASP A 318 -2.29 20.96 -10.63
CA ASP A 318 -1.01 21.59 -10.92
C ASP A 318 0.15 20.58 -10.96
N LEU A 319 0.03 19.42 -10.29
CA LEU A 319 1.03 18.33 -10.38
C LEU A 319 1.12 17.71 -11.78
N LEU A 320 0.07 17.83 -12.61
CA LEU A 320 0.12 17.40 -14.01
C LEU A 320 1.16 18.18 -14.83
N ALA A 321 1.61 19.34 -14.35
CA ALA A 321 2.67 20.12 -14.99
C ALA A 321 4.09 19.72 -14.52
N SER A 322 4.23 18.70 -13.68
CA SER A 322 5.53 18.17 -13.23
C SER A 322 6.38 17.65 -14.40
N VAL A 323 7.70 17.63 -14.22
CA VAL A 323 8.65 17.01 -15.15
C VAL A 323 8.70 15.50 -14.96
N ASP A 324 8.39 15.01 -13.76
CA ASP A 324 8.41 13.59 -13.42
C ASP A 324 7.12 12.90 -13.88
N LEU A 325 7.27 11.98 -14.83
CA LEU A 325 6.16 11.28 -15.49
C LEU A 325 5.35 10.42 -14.51
N ASP A 326 6.01 9.83 -13.52
CA ASP A 326 5.38 8.99 -12.50
C ASP A 326 4.49 9.80 -11.54
N LEU A 327 4.91 11.01 -11.16
CA LEU A 327 4.07 11.96 -10.41
C LEU A 327 2.89 12.43 -11.27
N GLN A 328 3.10 12.68 -12.57
CA GLN A 328 2.00 13.02 -13.48
C GLN A 328 0.98 11.89 -13.59
N GLU A 329 1.42 10.64 -13.73
CA GLU A 329 0.55 9.46 -13.76
C GLU A 329 -0.29 9.34 -12.48
N LYS A 330 0.36 9.40 -11.31
CA LYS A 330 -0.33 9.34 -10.01
C LYS A 330 -1.32 10.51 -9.84
N ALA A 331 -0.97 11.70 -10.31
CA ALA A 331 -1.88 12.84 -10.32
C ALA A 331 -3.07 12.63 -11.27
N LEU A 332 -2.88 12.02 -12.44
CA LEU A 332 -3.99 11.65 -13.34
C LEU A 332 -4.95 10.65 -12.69
N TYR A 333 -4.44 9.64 -11.98
CA TYR A 333 -5.28 8.71 -11.21
C TYR A 333 -6.09 9.44 -10.14
N ALA A 334 -5.45 10.35 -9.38
CA ALA A 334 -6.16 11.16 -8.39
C ALA A 334 -7.25 12.02 -9.04
N VAL A 335 -6.94 12.73 -10.14
CA VAL A 335 -7.91 13.54 -10.90
C VAL A 335 -9.04 12.68 -11.46
N LYS A 336 -8.75 11.48 -11.99
CA LYS A 336 -9.75 10.53 -12.47
C LYS A 336 -10.77 10.19 -11.39
N ASN A 337 -10.30 9.86 -10.18
CA ASN A 337 -11.16 9.46 -9.07
C ASN A 337 -11.94 10.67 -8.52
N LEU A 338 -11.28 11.81 -8.33
CA LEU A 338 -11.93 13.06 -7.89
C LEU A 338 -12.99 13.55 -8.90
N LEU A 339 -12.73 13.40 -10.20
CA LEU A 339 -13.71 13.69 -11.24
C LEU A 339 -14.90 12.75 -11.23
N GLN A 340 -14.89 11.63 -10.53
CA GLN A 340 -16.06 10.73 -10.43
C GLN A 340 -16.93 11.03 -9.20
N LEU A 341 -16.38 11.70 -8.18
CA LEU A 341 -17.12 12.20 -7.01
C LEU A 341 -18.15 13.26 -7.37
N ARG A 342 -18.96 13.76 -6.42
CA ARG A 342 -19.99 14.78 -6.69
C ARG A 342 -19.44 16.17 -6.99
N THR A 343 -18.12 16.33 -7.07
CA THR A 343 -17.43 17.57 -7.43
C THR A 343 -17.89 18.15 -8.78
N GLU A 344 -18.07 19.47 -8.80
CA GLU A 344 -18.50 20.23 -9.97
C GLU A 344 -17.39 20.30 -11.03
N ALA A 345 -17.69 19.79 -12.23
CA ALA A 345 -16.74 19.83 -13.34
C ALA A 345 -16.34 21.26 -13.77
N LEU A 346 -17.18 22.26 -13.48
CA LEU A 346 -16.82 23.67 -13.73
C LEU A 346 -15.64 24.13 -12.87
N VAL A 347 -15.50 23.63 -11.64
CA VAL A 347 -14.35 23.99 -10.78
C VAL A 347 -13.05 23.47 -11.40
N PHE A 348 -13.06 22.25 -11.95
CA PHE A 348 -11.91 21.71 -12.67
C PHE A 348 -11.55 22.52 -13.92
N LYS A 349 -12.56 23.02 -14.64
CA LYS A 349 -12.35 23.86 -15.83
C LYS A 349 -11.88 25.27 -15.47
N GLU A 350 -12.73 26.03 -14.77
CA GLU A 350 -12.57 27.48 -14.59
C GLU A 350 -11.53 27.84 -13.53
N PHE A 351 -11.41 27.03 -12.47
CA PHE A 351 -10.48 27.31 -11.38
C PHE A 351 -9.19 26.50 -11.50
N CYS A 352 -9.30 25.21 -11.82
CA CYS A 352 -8.13 24.33 -11.86
C CYS A 352 -7.40 24.37 -13.21
N GLY A 353 -8.06 24.77 -14.31
CA GLY A 353 -7.45 24.79 -15.64
C GLY A 353 -7.12 23.40 -16.18
N LEU A 354 -7.94 22.40 -15.83
CA LEU A 354 -7.67 21.00 -16.18
C LEU A 354 -7.61 20.77 -17.70
N ASP A 355 -8.43 21.46 -18.49
CA ASP A 355 -8.39 21.39 -19.96
C ASP A 355 -7.03 21.80 -20.52
N ALA A 356 -6.50 22.93 -20.07
CA ALA A 356 -5.18 23.40 -20.49
C ALA A 356 -4.06 22.47 -20.01
N ALA A 357 -4.16 21.92 -18.80
CA ALA A 357 -3.19 20.98 -18.25
C ALA A 357 -3.14 19.67 -19.06
N LEU A 358 -4.31 19.07 -19.36
CA LEU A 358 -4.41 17.84 -20.14
C LEU A 358 -3.91 18.03 -21.58
N GLU A 359 -4.18 19.18 -22.21
CA GLU A 359 -3.70 19.48 -23.56
C GLU A 359 -2.18 19.66 -23.59
N LYS A 360 -1.61 20.37 -22.60
CA LYS A 360 -0.14 20.50 -22.48
C LYS A 360 0.53 19.14 -22.28
N MET A 361 -0.04 18.30 -21.42
CA MET A 361 0.46 16.94 -21.17
C MET A 361 0.39 16.07 -22.43
N ARG A 362 -0.70 16.16 -23.22
CA ARG A 362 -0.82 15.46 -24.50
C ARG A 362 0.32 15.80 -25.46
N GLN A 363 0.66 17.09 -25.57
CA GLN A 363 1.75 17.54 -26.44
C GLN A 363 3.12 17.02 -25.97
N GLN A 364 3.35 17.01 -24.65
CA GLN A 364 4.56 16.45 -24.04
C GLN A 364 4.68 14.94 -24.31
N LEU A 365 3.63 14.17 -24.06
CA LEU A 365 3.62 12.72 -24.26
C LEU A 365 3.81 12.34 -25.74
N GLN A 366 3.23 13.11 -26.67
CA GLN A 366 3.45 12.92 -28.10
C GLN A 366 4.93 13.07 -28.50
N GLN A 367 5.67 13.98 -27.86
CA GLN A 367 7.11 14.13 -28.09
C GLN A 367 7.89 12.93 -27.52
N LEU A 368 7.60 12.54 -26.27
CA LEU A 368 8.27 11.41 -25.60
C LEU A 368 8.07 10.08 -26.34
N VAL A 369 6.88 9.84 -26.90
CA VAL A 369 6.60 8.62 -27.68
C VAL A 369 7.49 8.52 -28.92
N MET A 370 7.97 9.63 -29.47
CA MET A 370 8.88 9.67 -30.63
C MET A 370 10.34 9.40 -30.27
N GLU A 371 10.74 9.44 -28.99
CA GLU A 371 12.15 9.37 -28.54
C GLU A 371 12.62 7.95 -28.13
N GLU A 372 11.85 6.90 -28.49
CA GLU A 372 12.09 5.45 -28.35
C GLU A 372 12.32 4.87 -26.93
N ASN A 373 13.03 5.54 -26.01
CA ASN A 373 13.44 4.96 -24.72
C ASN A 373 12.28 4.73 -23.73
N ASP A 374 11.30 5.65 -23.65
CA ASP A 374 10.14 5.57 -22.74
C ASP A 374 8.81 5.40 -23.50
N SER A 375 8.87 4.92 -24.75
CA SER A 375 7.73 4.95 -25.68
C SER A 375 6.54 4.09 -25.25
N GLU A 376 6.74 3.01 -24.49
CA GLU A 376 5.65 2.15 -24.00
C GLU A 376 4.96 2.79 -22.79
N TYR A 377 5.72 3.14 -21.75
CA TYR A 377 5.19 3.79 -20.56
C TYR A 377 4.48 5.12 -20.86
N ALA A 378 5.04 5.94 -21.76
CA ALA A 378 4.39 7.18 -22.20
C ALA A 378 3.04 6.95 -22.92
N LYS A 379 2.85 5.79 -23.60
CA LYS A 379 1.55 5.43 -24.21
C LYS A 379 0.52 5.04 -23.16
N ASP A 380 0.95 4.36 -22.09
CA ASP A 380 0.05 3.99 -20.99
C ASP A 380 -0.44 5.25 -20.27
N VAL A 381 0.46 6.19 -19.99
CA VAL A 381 0.10 7.50 -19.40
C VAL A 381 -0.80 8.31 -20.34
N GLU A 382 -0.57 8.31 -21.65
CA GLU A 382 -1.46 8.98 -22.63
C GLU A 382 -2.85 8.33 -22.67
N THR A 383 -2.92 7.00 -22.51
CA THR A 383 -4.19 6.27 -22.44
C THR A 383 -4.99 6.70 -21.21
N LEU A 384 -4.34 6.78 -20.05
CA LEU A 384 -4.94 7.28 -18.81
C LEU A 384 -5.39 8.74 -18.95
N ARG A 385 -4.54 9.61 -19.51
CA ARG A 385 -4.86 11.01 -19.78
C ARG A 385 -6.11 11.15 -20.65
N GLY A 386 -6.22 10.35 -21.72
CA GLY A 386 -7.39 10.32 -22.60
C GLY A 386 -8.64 9.77 -21.93
N GLU A 387 -8.52 8.89 -20.94
CA GLU A 387 -9.65 8.49 -20.09
C GLU A 387 -10.13 9.64 -19.20
N VAL A 388 -9.21 10.33 -18.51
CA VAL A 388 -9.50 11.51 -17.68
C VAL A 388 -10.21 12.58 -18.50
N GLU A 389 -9.70 12.89 -19.70
CA GLU A 389 -10.29 13.88 -20.60
C GLU A 389 -11.73 13.50 -21.01
N ARG A 390 -11.98 12.22 -21.33
CA ARG A 390 -13.33 11.74 -21.67
C ARG A 390 -14.29 11.87 -20.49
N ILE A 391 -13.87 11.51 -19.27
CA ILE A 391 -14.69 11.66 -18.06
C ILE A 391 -15.02 13.13 -17.82
N PHE A 392 -14.02 14.01 -17.93
CA PHE A 392 -14.15 15.44 -17.74
C PHE A 392 -15.14 16.08 -18.72
N ILE A 393 -14.94 15.85 -20.03
CA ILE A 393 -15.85 16.36 -21.08
C ILE A 393 -17.26 15.79 -20.90
N GLY A 394 -17.36 14.49 -20.60
CA GLY A 394 -18.64 13.83 -20.34
C GLY A 394 -19.42 14.48 -19.20
N LYS A 395 -18.75 14.86 -18.11
CA LYS A 395 -19.38 15.60 -17.00
C LYS A 395 -19.79 17.02 -17.38
N LEU A 396 -18.96 17.76 -18.11
CA LEU A 396 -19.31 19.12 -18.58
C LEU A 396 -20.56 19.09 -19.47
N ASN A 397 -20.62 18.15 -20.42
CA ASN A 397 -21.77 18.01 -21.32
C ASN A 397 -23.05 17.64 -20.56
N LYS A 398 -22.97 16.73 -19.58
CA LYS A 398 -24.11 16.39 -18.70
C LYS A 398 -24.61 17.62 -17.93
N MET A 399 -23.70 18.47 -17.46
CA MET A 399 -24.06 19.70 -16.75
C MET A 399 -24.73 20.72 -17.67
N ILE A 400 -24.16 20.97 -18.86
CA ILE A 400 -24.76 21.86 -19.87
C ILE A 400 -26.15 21.38 -20.26
N GLY A 401 -26.34 20.07 -20.45
CA GLY A 401 -27.65 19.48 -20.73
C GLY A 401 -28.67 19.71 -19.60
N ARG A 402 -28.26 19.59 -18.33
CA ARG A 402 -29.13 19.92 -17.18
C ARG A 402 -29.54 21.38 -17.15
N ILE A 403 -28.61 22.30 -17.45
CA ILE A 403 -28.91 23.75 -17.52
C ILE A 403 -29.89 24.04 -18.66
N HIS A 404 -29.65 23.46 -19.84
CA HIS A 404 -30.55 23.63 -20.98
C HIS A 404 -31.97 23.12 -20.68
N ASN A 405 -32.09 21.94 -20.06
CA ASN A 405 -33.38 21.39 -19.65
C ASN A 405 -34.07 22.27 -18.58
N PHE A 406 -33.32 22.76 -17.60
CA PHE A 406 -33.86 23.66 -16.57
C PHE A 406 -34.38 24.98 -17.16
N LEU A 407 -33.64 25.56 -18.12
CA LEU A 407 -34.06 26.78 -18.82
C LEU A 407 -35.30 26.53 -19.70
N HIS A 408 -35.36 25.39 -20.39
CA HIS A 408 -36.54 24.99 -21.18
C HIS A 408 -37.77 24.78 -20.28
N ASP A 409 -37.64 24.07 -19.16
CA ASP A 409 -38.74 23.83 -18.20
C ASP A 409 -39.24 25.13 -17.54
N SER A 410 -38.31 26.05 -17.25
CA SER A 410 -38.62 27.39 -16.73
C SER A 410 -39.36 28.26 -17.76
N GLN A 411 -39.01 28.16 -19.04
CA GLN A 411 -39.69 28.86 -20.13
C GLN A 411 -41.05 28.25 -20.48
N CYS A 412 -41.23 26.95 -20.32
CA CYS A 412 -42.51 26.24 -20.53
C CYS A 412 -43.46 26.30 -19.33
N GLY A 413 -43.11 26.98 -18.24
CA GLY A 413 -43.98 27.12 -17.06
C GLY A 413 -44.20 25.82 -16.26
N ILE A 414 -43.32 24.83 -16.43
CA ILE A 414 -43.40 23.56 -15.71
C ILE A 414 -42.74 23.78 -14.33
N ARG A 415 -43.55 23.97 -13.27
CA ARG A 415 -43.02 24.03 -11.91
C ARG A 415 -42.27 22.73 -11.58
N PRO A 416 -41.06 22.77 -11.00
CA PRO A 416 -40.38 21.57 -10.54
C PRO A 416 -41.20 20.87 -9.45
N ARG A 417 -41.49 19.57 -9.64
CA ARG A 417 -42.12 18.69 -8.64
C ARG A 417 -41.11 18.37 -7.51
N SER A 418 -40.76 19.33 -6.66
CA SER A 418 -40.13 19.03 -5.35
C SER A 418 -40.19 20.15 -4.31
N ALA A 419 -41.05 21.17 -4.48
CA ALA A 419 -41.25 22.21 -3.47
C ALA A 419 -42.67 22.15 -2.87
N ALA A 420 -43.01 21.01 -2.26
CA ALA A 420 -44.21 20.85 -1.45
C ALA A 420 -43.88 19.98 -0.22
N ASN A 421 -43.08 20.56 0.69
CA ASN A 421 -43.07 20.32 2.14
C ASN A 421 -41.95 21.15 2.77
N MET A 422 -42.16 22.47 2.79
CA MET A 422 -41.59 23.33 3.81
C MET A 422 -42.75 24.19 4.29
N ASP A 423 -43.64 23.54 5.06
CA ASP A 423 -44.57 24.28 5.90
C ASP A 423 -43.77 24.88 7.04
N LEU A 424 -43.85 26.21 7.10
CA LEU A 424 -43.46 27.00 8.25
C LEU A 424 -44.24 26.52 9.49
N GLN A 425 -43.52 26.21 10.57
CA GLN A 425 -43.98 26.51 11.91
C GLN A 425 -42.91 27.33 12.62
N CYS A 426 -43.37 28.41 13.26
CA CYS A 426 -42.63 29.50 13.89
C CYS A 426 -41.55 29.08 14.88
#